data_AF-A0A1I0F7H5-F1
#
_entry.id   AF-A0A1I0F7H5-F1
#
_cell.length_a   1.000
_cell.length_b   1.000
_cell.length_c   1.000
_cell.angle_alpha   90.00
_cell.angle_beta   90.00
_cell.angle_gamma   90.00
#
_symmetry.space_group_name_H-M   'P 1'
#
loop_
_entity.id
_entity.type
_entity.pdbx_description
1 polymer ?
#
loop_
_entity_poly.entity_id
_entity_poly.type
_entity_poly.pdbx_seq_one_letter_code
_entity_poly.pdbx_strand_id
1 'polypeptide(L)'
;MDKQLKKLKKQFEADIPTSFTEKDKEAVFEKIKNREIKQPKKVFPLFPKVLTSFVVASIVLIVVITINNNPSDFSNSMNDATDTAEKNEMSSLAREEVEMEDKRNDTLIMEESEEEANESNDLDLAQESQESNQIETTIEPSDELMNIYTSYKASLDDNLLQGLDPIDVFKLYYHAQIQGDQEVQYALYLQGEKYGTPDKEAYFNDRNLYENNMEDLKEFYGQLKQLTLFTEVQFATNEEEYALINFEIEDKDWPSSFRLIKDPDTNVWKVQWMPLQ
;
A
#
# COMPACT_ATOMS: atom_id res chain seq x y z
N MET A 1 -8.81 32.15 39.02
CA MET A 1 -7.52 31.43 39.07
C MET A 1 -6.41 32.30 38.47
N ASP A 2 -6.00 33.46 39.01
CA ASP A 2 -5.67 34.53 38.02
C ASP A 2 -4.58 35.57 38.29
N LYS A 3 -3.76 35.46 39.33
CA LYS A 3 -2.62 36.41 39.48
C LYS A 3 -1.28 35.73 39.56
N GLN A 4 -1.20 34.56 40.17
CA GLN A 4 0.04 33.79 40.25
C GLN A 4 0.35 33.09 38.93
N LEU A 5 -0.63 32.45 38.27
CA LEU A 5 -0.44 31.83 36.94
C LEU A 5 -0.02 32.87 35.87
N LYS A 6 -0.70 34.01 35.80
CA LYS A 6 -0.30 35.11 34.89
C LYS A 6 1.11 35.62 35.13
N LYS A 7 1.56 35.62 36.39
CA LYS A 7 2.91 36.06 36.73
C LYS A 7 3.95 35.00 36.35
N LEU A 8 3.66 33.72 36.58
CA LEU A 8 4.50 32.60 36.14
C LEU A 8 4.65 32.56 34.62
N LYS A 9 3.53 32.65 33.88
CA LYS A 9 3.54 32.65 32.41
C LYS A 9 4.38 33.79 31.85
N LYS A 10 4.21 35.00 32.37
CA LYS A 10 4.99 36.17 31.93
C LYS A 10 6.49 36.05 32.25
N GLN A 11 6.85 35.36 33.33
CA GLN A 11 8.24 35.13 33.70
C GLN A 11 8.87 34.06 32.78
N PHE A 12 8.13 32.99 32.48
CA PHE A 12 8.56 31.94 31.58
C PHE A 12 8.71 32.44 30.13
N GLU A 13 7.77 33.24 29.63
CA GLU A 13 7.86 33.86 28.30
C GLU A 13 9.00 34.88 28.19
N ALA A 14 9.41 35.50 29.30
CA ALA A 14 10.55 36.41 29.32
C ALA A 14 11.90 35.66 29.35
N ASP A 15 11.94 34.46 29.93
CA ASP A 15 13.14 33.64 30.09
C ASP A 15 13.41 32.73 28.89
N ILE A 16 12.42 32.49 28.02
CA ILE A 16 12.64 31.76 26.76
C ILE A 16 13.14 32.76 25.71
N PRO A 17 14.39 32.65 25.22
CA PRO A 17 14.83 33.45 24.10
C PRO A 17 14.04 33.02 22.85
N THR A 18 13.03 33.81 22.49
CA THR A 18 12.18 33.57 21.30
C THR A 18 12.91 33.86 19.98
N SER A 19 14.13 34.40 20.06
CA SER A 19 14.98 34.66 18.90
C SER A 19 16.16 33.71 18.87
N PHE A 20 16.36 33.03 17.74
CA PHE A 20 17.58 32.29 17.44
C PHE A 20 18.80 33.18 17.71
N THR A 21 19.70 32.71 18.58
CA THR A 21 20.97 33.41 18.82
C THR A 21 21.83 33.34 17.55
N GLU A 22 22.77 34.27 17.40
CA GLU A 22 23.70 34.21 16.26
C GLU A 22 24.47 32.90 16.22
N LYS A 23 24.78 32.32 17.39
CA LYS A 23 25.42 31.02 17.53
C LYS A 23 24.55 29.88 16.99
N ASP A 24 23.24 29.93 17.21
CA ASP A 24 22.31 28.92 16.69
C ASP A 24 22.21 29.02 15.16
N LYS A 25 22.19 30.25 14.62
CA LYS A 25 22.18 30.48 13.17
C LYS A 25 23.46 29.96 12.52
N GLU A 26 24.62 30.21 13.12
CA GLU A 26 25.90 29.71 12.64
C GLU A 26 25.99 28.18 12.69
N ALA A 27 25.49 27.56 13.76
CA ALA A 27 25.42 26.10 13.89
C ALA A 27 24.48 25.44 12.86
N VAL A 28 23.35 26.08 12.54
CA VAL A 28 22.43 25.62 11.48
C VAL A 28 23.09 25.79 10.11
N PHE A 29 23.76 26.92 9.86
CA PHE A 29 24.46 27.17 8.61
C PHE A 29 25.61 26.17 8.37
N GLU A 30 26.42 25.87 9.40
CA GLU A 30 27.44 24.82 9.34
C GLU A 30 26.83 23.44 9.07
N LYS A 31 25.69 23.09 9.69
CA LYS A 31 24.98 21.83 9.41
C LYS A 31 24.49 21.74 7.96
N ILE A 32 24.02 22.84 7.38
CA ILE A 32 23.58 22.89 5.98
C ILE A 32 24.79 22.80 5.04
N LYS A 33 25.87 23.54 5.32
CA LYS A 33 27.09 23.53 4.51
C LYS A 33 27.81 22.18 4.54
N ASN A 34 27.86 21.52 5.71
CA ASN A 34 28.48 20.20 5.87
C ASN A 34 27.54 19.04 5.46
N ARG A 35 26.25 19.30 5.24
CA ARG A 35 25.39 18.45 4.41
C ARG A 35 25.69 18.71 2.92
N GLU A 36 26.96 18.60 2.53
CA GLU A 36 27.23 18.19 1.17
C GLU A 36 26.48 16.88 0.97
N ILE A 37 25.55 16.91 0.01
CA ILE A 37 24.73 15.80 -0.44
C ILE A 37 25.68 14.63 -0.64
N LYS A 38 25.74 13.71 0.35
CA LYS A 38 26.37 12.41 0.17
C LYS A 38 25.51 11.70 -0.85
N GLN A 39 25.79 11.98 -2.12
CA GLN A 39 25.25 11.26 -3.27
C GLN A 39 25.38 9.78 -2.91
N PRO A 40 24.28 9.02 -2.83
CA PRO A 40 24.35 7.62 -2.49
C PRO A 40 25.39 7.00 -3.43
N LYS A 41 26.42 6.36 -2.85
CA LYS A 41 27.45 5.69 -3.64
C LYS A 41 26.71 4.73 -4.56
N LYS A 42 26.75 4.99 -5.87
CA LYS A 42 26.19 4.11 -6.91
C LYS A 42 26.86 2.75 -6.76
N VAL A 43 26.24 1.86 -6.01
CA VAL A 43 26.60 0.45 -5.96
C VAL A 43 26.29 -0.10 -7.34
N PHE A 44 27.33 -0.48 -8.08
CA PHE A 44 27.20 -0.95 -9.45
C PHE A 44 26.27 -2.19 -9.49
N PRO A 45 25.17 -2.17 -10.26
CA PRO A 45 24.16 -3.24 -10.29
C PRO A 45 24.60 -4.46 -11.14
N LEU A 46 25.89 -4.78 -11.15
CA LEU A 46 26.42 -5.89 -11.97
C LEU A 46 26.27 -7.27 -11.31
N PHE A 47 25.94 -7.32 -10.01
CA PHE A 47 25.89 -8.57 -9.25
C PHE A 47 24.67 -9.50 -9.44
N PRO A 48 23.48 -9.07 -9.92
CA PRO A 48 22.38 -10.02 -10.16
C PRO A 48 22.46 -10.73 -11.54
N LYS A 49 23.06 -10.10 -12.55
CA LYS A 49 23.09 -10.66 -13.93
C LYS A 49 24.13 -11.77 -14.13
N VAL A 50 25.24 -11.74 -13.40
CA VAL A 50 26.27 -12.79 -13.50
C VAL A 50 25.82 -14.07 -12.79
N LEU A 51 25.07 -13.94 -11.68
CA LEU A 51 24.57 -15.10 -10.92
C LEU A 51 23.53 -15.89 -11.71
N THR A 52 22.57 -15.20 -12.32
CA THR A 52 21.52 -15.83 -13.16
C THR A 52 22.12 -16.54 -14.38
N SER A 53 23.12 -15.94 -15.03
CA SER A 53 23.85 -16.59 -16.13
C SER A 53 24.56 -17.87 -15.70
N PHE A 54 25.09 -17.93 -14.48
CA PHE A 54 25.79 -19.12 -13.97
C PHE A 54 24.81 -20.26 -13.66
N VAL A 55 23.62 -19.95 -13.11
CA VAL A 55 22.57 -20.95 -12.80
C VAL A 55 22.02 -21.58 -14.09
N VAL A 56 21.73 -20.79 -15.12
CA VAL A 56 21.24 -21.32 -16.40
C VAL A 56 22.29 -22.22 -17.06
N ALA A 57 23.56 -21.82 -17.05
CA ALA A 57 24.65 -22.62 -17.60
C ALA A 57 24.82 -23.97 -16.87
N SER A 58 24.63 -23.99 -15.54
CA SER A 58 24.74 -25.22 -14.76
C SER A 58 23.57 -26.18 -14.97
N ILE A 59 22.34 -25.68 -15.15
CA ILE A 59 21.18 -26.51 -15.51
C ILE A 59 21.38 -27.17 -16.88
N VAL A 60 21.81 -26.40 -17.89
CA VAL A 60 22.07 -26.94 -19.24
C VAL A 60 23.15 -28.02 -19.19
N LEU A 61 24.21 -27.81 -18.41
CA LEU A 61 25.28 -28.80 -18.24
C LEU A 61 24.76 -30.11 -17.62
N ILE A 62 23.90 -30.03 -16.60
CA ILE A 62 23.28 -31.20 -15.95
C ILE A 62 22.44 -31.98 -16.98
N VAL A 63 21.61 -31.30 -17.77
CA VAL A 63 20.77 -31.93 -18.80
C VAL A 63 21.63 -32.67 -19.84
N VAL A 64 22.71 -32.04 -20.33
CA VAL A 64 23.62 -32.67 -21.31
C VAL A 64 24.32 -33.91 -20.73
N ILE A 65 24.77 -33.84 -19.47
CA ILE A 65 25.40 -34.99 -18.79
C ILE A 65 24.39 -36.13 -18.62
N THR A 66 23.15 -35.82 -18.22
CA THR A 66 22.11 -36.84 -18.01
C THR A 66 21.73 -37.53 -19.32
N ILE A 67 21.56 -36.79 -20.42
CA ILE A 67 21.25 -37.37 -21.75
C ILE A 67 22.38 -38.29 -22.24
N ASN A 68 23.64 -37.90 -22.01
CA ASN A 68 24.77 -38.69 -22.50
C ASN A 68 25.01 -39.97 -21.67
N ASN A 69 24.67 -39.97 -20.38
CA ASN A 69 24.90 -41.11 -19.51
C ASN A 69 23.75 -42.14 -19.51
N ASN A 70 22.49 -41.74 -19.71
CA ASN A 70 21.33 -42.64 -19.71
C ASN A 70 20.36 -42.38 -20.89
N PRO A 71 20.69 -42.84 -22.12
CA PRO A 71 19.84 -42.62 -23.29
C PRO A 71 18.52 -43.42 -23.30
N SER A 72 18.31 -44.35 -22.34
CA SER A 72 17.15 -45.27 -22.35
C SER A 72 15.91 -44.80 -21.59
N ASP A 73 15.99 -43.74 -20.77
CA ASP A 73 14.88 -43.37 -19.88
C ASP A 73 13.94 -42.29 -20.44
N PHE A 74 14.31 -41.61 -21.54
CA PHE A 74 13.54 -40.47 -22.05
C PHE A 74 12.47 -40.85 -23.09
N SER A 75 12.45 -42.09 -23.60
CA SER A 75 11.52 -42.48 -24.67
C SER A 75 10.14 -42.97 -24.19
N ASN A 76 9.93 -43.14 -22.88
CA ASN A 76 8.72 -43.81 -22.37
C ASN A 76 7.71 -42.87 -21.68
N SER A 77 7.98 -41.57 -21.56
CA SER A 77 7.14 -40.66 -20.75
C SER A 77 6.12 -39.82 -21.53
N MET A 78 5.98 -39.99 -22.85
CA MET A 78 5.18 -39.06 -23.67
C MET A 78 3.95 -39.65 -24.37
N ASN A 79 3.61 -40.91 -24.10
CA ASN A 79 2.45 -41.58 -24.69
C ASN A 79 1.61 -42.31 -23.63
N ASP A 80 1.01 -41.62 -22.66
CA ASP A 80 -0.21 -42.16 -22.01
C ASP A 80 -0.99 -41.07 -21.27
N ALA A 81 -2.03 -40.54 -21.92
CA ALA A 81 -3.05 -39.71 -21.26
C ALA A 81 -4.37 -39.84 -22.01
N THR A 82 -4.94 -41.06 -21.99
CA THR A 82 -6.37 -41.27 -22.20
C THR A 82 -6.91 -42.24 -21.16
N ASP A 83 -7.83 -41.71 -20.35
CA ASP A 83 -9.09 -42.35 -19.94
C ASP A 83 -9.01 -43.64 -19.10
N THR A 84 -9.19 -43.54 -17.78
CA THR A 84 -10.07 -44.48 -17.05
C THR A 84 -10.53 -43.92 -15.71
N ALA A 85 -11.84 -44.00 -15.49
CA ALA A 85 -12.54 -43.80 -14.24
C ALA A 85 -12.48 -45.04 -13.31
N GLU A 86 -12.92 -44.81 -12.08
CA GLU A 86 -13.31 -45.75 -11.00
C GLU A 86 -12.27 -46.12 -9.92
N LYS A 87 -12.71 -45.83 -8.68
CA LYS A 87 -12.65 -46.62 -7.42
C LYS A 87 -11.26 -47.15 -7.02
N ASN A 88 -10.78 -46.97 -5.79
CA ASN A 88 -11.45 -47.29 -4.53
C ASN A 88 -10.50 -46.91 -3.37
N GLU A 89 -11.08 -46.78 -2.18
CA GLU A 89 -10.50 -47.14 -0.87
C GLU A 89 -9.30 -46.37 -0.27
N MET A 90 -9.63 -45.73 0.87
CA MET A 90 -9.07 -46.03 2.18
C MET A 90 -7.62 -45.61 2.46
N SER A 91 -7.46 -44.47 3.13
CA SER A 91 -6.43 -44.35 4.16
C SER A 91 -6.84 -43.30 5.20
N SER A 92 -7.34 -43.82 6.32
CA SER A 92 -7.45 -43.13 7.60
C SER A 92 -6.06 -42.87 8.16
N LEU A 93 -5.69 -41.60 8.36
CA LEU A 93 -4.50 -41.25 9.12
C LEU A 93 -4.78 -40.07 10.06
N ALA A 94 -4.81 -40.44 11.34
CA ALA A 94 -4.32 -39.70 12.50
C ALA A 94 -4.77 -38.24 12.65
N ARG A 95 -5.88 -38.11 13.38
CA ARG A 95 -6.24 -36.96 14.20
C ARG A 95 -5.28 -36.90 15.39
N GLU A 96 -4.38 -35.92 15.39
CA GLU A 96 -3.54 -35.60 16.54
C GLU A 96 -4.27 -34.55 17.38
N GLU A 97 -4.78 -34.99 18.53
CA GLU A 97 -5.32 -34.13 19.57
C GLU A 97 -4.15 -33.48 20.30
N VAL A 98 -4.02 -32.16 20.19
CA VAL A 98 -3.20 -31.37 21.11
C VAL A 98 -4.15 -30.72 22.11
N GLU A 99 -4.27 -31.36 23.27
CA GLU A 99 -4.70 -30.73 24.51
C GLU A 99 -3.71 -29.60 24.83
N MET A 100 -4.20 -28.36 24.92
CA MET A 100 -3.44 -27.28 25.55
C MET A 100 -4.19 -26.80 26.79
N GLU A 101 -3.54 -27.07 27.93
CA GLU A 101 -3.98 -26.79 29.28
C GLU A 101 -4.14 -25.30 29.58
N ASP A 102 -5.23 -25.06 30.30
CA ASP A 102 -5.60 -23.93 31.15
C ASP A 102 -4.43 -23.34 31.96
N LYS A 103 -4.08 -22.07 31.72
CA LYS A 103 -3.44 -21.21 32.73
C LYS A 103 -4.06 -19.82 32.74
N ARG A 104 -5.06 -19.71 33.61
CA ARG A 104 -5.51 -18.49 34.28
C ARG A 104 -4.33 -17.66 34.78
N ASN A 105 -4.33 -16.38 34.45
CA ASN A 105 -3.72 -15.35 35.28
C ASN A 105 -4.73 -14.21 35.45
N ASP A 106 -5.45 -14.28 36.58
CA ASP A 106 -5.96 -13.12 37.30
C ASP A 106 -4.80 -12.16 37.55
N THR A 107 -4.89 -10.89 37.17
CA THR A 107 -4.21 -9.79 37.87
C THR A 107 -4.92 -8.46 37.62
N LEU A 108 -5.58 -8.02 38.69
CA LEU A 108 -5.80 -6.67 39.19
C LEU A 108 -6.26 -5.56 38.24
N ILE A 109 -7.53 -5.25 38.44
CA ILE A 109 -8.13 -3.92 38.36
C ILE A 109 -7.42 -2.98 39.35
N MET A 110 -6.86 -1.87 38.85
CA MET A 110 -6.61 -0.66 39.63
C MET A 110 -7.41 0.46 38.98
N GLU A 111 -8.55 0.78 39.61
CA GLU A 111 -9.17 2.09 39.52
C GLU A 111 -8.21 3.08 40.20
N GLU A 112 -7.67 4.03 39.45
CA GLU A 112 -7.20 5.28 40.02
C GLU A 112 -7.72 6.43 39.15
N SER A 113 -8.74 7.05 39.71
CA SER A 113 -9.21 8.39 39.41
C SER A 113 -8.07 9.38 39.50
N GLU A 114 -7.99 10.33 38.55
CA GLU A 114 -7.73 11.72 38.92
C GLU A 114 -8.17 12.67 37.80
N GLU A 115 -9.02 13.61 38.22
CA GLU A 115 -9.46 14.79 37.50
C GLU A 115 -8.26 15.67 37.17
N GLU A 116 -8.05 16.04 35.90
CA GLU A 116 -7.31 17.26 35.58
C GLU A 116 -8.04 18.14 34.58
N ALA A 117 -7.99 19.42 34.93
CA ALA A 117 -8.75 20.52 34.40
C ALA A 117 -8.45 20.81 32.93
N ASN A 118 -9.53 20.90 32.17
CA ASN A 118 -9.56 21.38 30.79
C ASN A 118 -9.29 22.89 30.77
N GLU A 119 -8.01 23.28 30.62
CA GLU A 119 -7.59 24.66 30.38
C GLU A 119 -7.63 24.93 28.87
N SER A 120 -8.58 25.77 28.47
CA SER A 120 -8.86 26.20 27.10
C SER A 120 -7.66 26.87 26.43
N ASN A 121 -6.97 26.14 25.55
CA ASN A 121 -6.14 26.72 24.50
C ASN A 121 -7.02 26.95 23.26
N ASP A 122 -7.47 28.20 23.08
CA ASP A 122 -7.93 28.73 21.79
C ASP A 122 -6.73 28.79 20.83
N LEU A 123 -6.34 27.64 20.29
CA LEU A 123 -5.67 27.53 19.01
C LEU A 123 -6.75 27.10 18.03
N ASP A 124 -6.98 27.95 17.04
CA ASP A 124 -7.85 27.75 15.88
C ASP A 124 -7.30 26.59 15.04
N LEU A 125 -7.37 25.36 15.59
CA LEU A 125 -7.19 24.12 14.86
C LEU A 125 -8.40 24.02 13.94
N ALA A 126 -8.17 24.22 12.65
CA ALA A 126 -9.12 23.83 11.62
C ALA A 126 -9.65 22.44 11.97
N GLN A 127 -10.94 22.35 12.31
CA GLN A 127 -11.58 21.09 12.63
C GLN A 127 -11.59 20.25 11.36
N GLU A 128 -10.66 19.30 11.29
CA GLU A 128 -10.66 18.26 10.27
C GLU A 128 -11.91 17.41 10.53
N SER A 129 -12.91 17.53 9.66
CA SER A 129 -14.10 16.68 9.72
C SER A 129 -13.72 15.33 9.16
N GLN A 130 -13.75 14.31 10.01
CA GLN A 130 -13.54 12.92 9.64
C GLN A 130 -14.89 12.20 9.60
N GLU A 131 -15.24 11.67 8.44
CA GLU A 131 -16.40 10.78 8.28
C GLU A 131 -15.92 9.37 7.97
N SER A 132 -16.31 8.40 8.78
CA SER A 132 -15.96 6.99 8.58
C SER A 132 -17.22 6.18 8.24
N ASN A 133 -17.18 5.46 7.13
CA ASN A 133 -18.27 4.63 6.63
C ASN A 133 -17.78 3.19 6.45
N GLN A 134 -18.53 2.23 7.00
CA GLN A 134 -18.33 0.82 6.69
C GLN A 134 -19.12 0.47 5.43
N ILE A 135 -18.44 -0.13 4.46
CA ILE A 135 -19.00 -0.46 3.15
C ILE A 135 -18.93 -1.97 2.96
N GLU A 136 -20.10 -2.61 2.86
CA GLU A 136 -20.22 -4.03 2.54
C GLU A 136 -20.21 -4.20 1.01
N THR A 137 -19.09 -4.62 0.44
CA THR A 137 -18.90 -4.79 -1.00
C THR A 137 -17.76 -5.77 -1.29
N THR A 138 -17.67 -6.27 -2.52
CA THR A 138 -16.48 -6.96 -3.05
C THR A 138 -15.59 -6.00 -3.84
N ILE A 139 -14.34 -6.40 -4.11
CA ILE A 139 -13.39 -5.67 -4.98
C ILE A 139 -13.79 -5.68 -6.47
N GLU A 140 -14.64 -6.63 -6.88
CA GLU A 140 -15.07 -6.72 -8.28
C GLU A 140 -16.01 -5.55 -8.64
N PRO A 141 -15.73 -4.82 -9.75
CA PRO A 141 -16.64 -3.78 -10.21
C PRO A 141 -18.02 -4.34 -10.58
N SER A 142 -19.08 -3.59 -10.30
CA SER A 142 -20.43 -3.91 -10.78
C SER A 142 -20.54 -3.71 -12.29
N ASP A 143 -21.62 -4.22 -12.92
CA ASP A 143 -21.86 -4.04 -14.36
C ASP A 143 -21.94 -2.55 -14.76
N GLU A 144 -22.55 -1.72 -13.91
CA GLU A 144 -22.63 -0.27 -14.12
C GLU A 144 -21.23 0.37 -14.10
N LEU A 145 -20.41 0.01 -13.10
CA LEU A 145 -19.06 0.50 -12.96
C LEU A 145 -18.14 -0.01 -14.11
N MET A 146 -18.39 -1.22 -14.62
CA MET A 146 -17.71 -1.76 -15.81
C MET A 146 -18.05 -1.01 -17.10
N ASN A 147 -19.27 -0.49 -17.24
CA ASN A 147 -19.64 0.36 -18.38
C ASN A 147 -18.88 1.70 -18.35
N ILE A 148 -18.75 2.28 -17.14
CA ILE A 148 -17.95 3.48 -16.92
C ILE A 148 -16.48 3.18 -17.24
N TYR A 149 -15.93 2.09 -16.72
CA TYR A 149 -14.57 1.65 -17.00
C TYR A 149 -14.29 1.52 -18.49
N THR A 150 -15.19 0.88 -19.25
CA THR A 150 -15.01 0.67 -20.69
C THR A 150 -15.00 1.99 -21.46
N SER A 151 -15.88 2.92 -21.07
CA SER A 151 -15.96 4.25 -21.67
C SER A 151 -14.74 5.10 -21.32
N TYR A 152 -14.30 5.03 -20.06
CA TYR A 152 -13.10 5.69 -19.57
C TYR A 152 -11.86 5.13 -20.25
N LYS A 153 -11.70 3.82 -20.36
CA LYS A 153 -10.59 3.18 -21.07
C LYS A 153 -10.45 3.63 -22.53
N ALA A 154 -11.58 3.88 -23.21
CA ALA A 154 -11.57 4.31 -24.61
C ALA A 154 -11.17 5.79 -24.81
N SER A 155 -11.37 6.65 -23.80
CA SER A 155 -11.23 8.10 -23.93
C SER A 155 -10.21 8.74 -22.99
N LEU A 156 -9.97 8.10 -21.84
CA LEU A 156 -9.25 8.60 -20.66
C LEU A 156 -9.80 9.97 -20.20
N ASP A 157 -11.11 10.18 -20.35
CA ASP A 157 -11.79 11.42 -19.94
C ASP A 157 -12.28 11.35 -18.49
N ASP A 158 -11.67 12.15 -17.64
CA ASP A 158 -11.96 12.22 -16.19
C ASP A 158 -13.41 12.61 -15.89
N ASN A 159 -14.10 13.31 -16.80
CA ASN A 159 -15.51 13.64 -16.61
C ASN A 159 -16.39 12.38 -16.46
N LEU A 160 -15.97 11.23 -17.00
CA LEU A 160 -16.69 9.96 -16.86
C LEU A 160 -16.60 9.37 -15.45
N LEU A 161 -15.66 9.85 -14.63
CA LEU A 161 -15.47 9.41 -13.25
C LEU A 161 -16.15 10.34 -12.24
N GLN A 162 -16.80 11.42 -12.69
CA GLN A 162 -17.50 12.35 -11.81
C GLN A 162 -18.64 11.66 -11.08
N GLY A 163 -18.72 11.89 -9.77
CA GLY A 163 -19.75 11.32 -8.91
C GLY A 163 -19.50 9.87 -8.50
N LEU A 164 -18.40 9.26 -8.91
CA LEU A 164 -17.95 7.99 -8.32
C LEU A 164 -17.49 8.22 -6.88
N ASP A 165 -17.75 7.25 -6.01
CA ASP A 165 -17.23 7.23 -4.65
C ASP A 165 -15.77 6.74 -4.63
N PRO A 166 -14.99 7.03 -3.57
CA PRO A 166 -13.61 6.58 -3.46
C PRO A 166 -13.45 5.05 -3.61
N ILE A 167 -14.38 4.28 -3.01
CA ILE A 167 -14.40 2.81 -3.15
C ILE A 167 -14.56 2.34 -4.60
N ASP A 168 -15.28 3.07 -5.46
CA ASP A 168 -15.47 2.69 -6.86
C ASP A 168 -14.20 2.95 -7.67
N VAL A 169 -13.54 4.08 -7.47
CA VAL A 169 -12.24 4.36 -8.10
C VAL A 169 -11.18 3.34 -7.66
N PHE A 170 -11.19 2.93 -6.39
CA PHE A 170 -10.35 1.84 -5.89
C PHE A 170 -10.58 0.53 -6.65
N LYS A 171 -11.83 0.12 -6.88
CA LYS A 171 -12.16 -1.08 -7.68
C LYS A 171 -11.67 -0.94 -9.12
N LEU A 172 -11.89 0.22 -9.75
CA LEU A 172 -11.43 0.48 -11.12
C LEU A 172 -9.91 0.41 -11.26
N TYR A 173 -9.19 0.93 -10.26
CA TYR A 173 -7.73 0.89 -10.24
C TYR A 173 -7.21 -0.55 -10.21
N TYR A 174 -7.70 -1.38 -9.29
CA TYR A 174 -7.28 -2.79 -9.23
C TYR A 174 -7.73 -3.57 -10.46
N HIS A 175 -8.91 -3.28 -11.00
CA HIS A 175 -9.36 -3.87 -12.26
C HIS A 175 -8.40 -3.55 -13.40
N ALA A 176 -8.01 -2.28 -13.58
CA ALA A 176 -7.02 -1.90 -14.59
C ALA A 176 -5.69 -2.65 -14.38
N GLN A 177 -5.25 -2.77 -13.13
CA GLN A 177 -4.01 -3.44 -12.77
C GLN A 177 -4.02 -4.93 -13.14
N ILE A 178 -5.11 -5.67 -12.84
CA ILE A 178 -5.21 -7.10 -13.19
C ILE A 178 -5.41 -7.36 -14.68
N GLN A 179 -5.99 -6.42 -15.42
CA GLN A 179 -6.13 -6.51 -16.88
C GLN A 179 -4.84 -6.14 -17.62
N GLY A 180 -3.85 -5.58 -16.92
CA GLY A 180 -2.64 -5.04 -17.53
C GLY A 180 -2.90 -3.76 -18.34
N ASP A 181 -4.00 -3.05 -18.04
CA ASP A 181 -4.39 -1.81 -18.69
C ASP A 181 -3.59 -0.63 -18.11
N GLN A 182 -2.28 -0.64 -18.34
CA GLN A 182 -1.34 0.31 -17.72
C GLN A 182 -1.65 1.77 -18.07
N GLU A 183 -2.21 2.08 -19.24
CA GLU A 183 -2.63 3.43 -19.59
C GLU A 183 -3.80 3.92 -18.73
N VAL A 184 -4.78 3.03 -18.47
CA VAL A 184 -5.93 3.35 -17.61
C VAL A 184 -5.46 3.51 -16.17
N GLN A 185 -4.64 2.58 -15.70
CA GLN A 185 -4.05 2.66 -14.36
C GLN A 185 -3.27 3.97 -14.17
N TYR A 186 -2.43 4.34 -15.15
CA TYR A 186 -1.67 5.59 -15.08
C TYR A 186 -2.60 6.81 -15.05
N ALA A 187 -3.64 6.84 -15.90
CA ALA A 187 -4.61 7.94 -15.95
C ALA A 187 -5.42 8.09 -14.66
N LEU A 188 -5.62 7.00 -13.90
CA LEU A 188 -6.31 7.04 -12.59
C LEU A 188 -5.45 7.70 -11.49
N TYR A 189 -4.13 7.83 -11.66
CA TYR A 189 -3.32 8.58 -10.71
C TYR A 189 -3.59 10.08 -10.80
N LEU A 190 -3.48 10.75 -9.66
CA LEU A 190 -3.46 12.20 -9.60
C LEU A 190 -2.16 12.72 -10.23
N GLN A 191 -2.27 13.47 -11.32
CA GLN A 191 -1.11 13.87 -12.11
C GLN A 191 -0.43 15.12 -11.55
N GLY A 192 0.89 15.20 -11.72
CA GLY A 192 1.67 16.40 -11.43
C GLY A 192 2.77 16.20 -10.39
N GLU A 193 3.83 16.98 -10.54
CA GLU A 193 5.04 16.90 -9.71
C GLU A 193 4.73 17.15 -8.22
N LYS A 194 3.74 18.02 -7.92
CA LYS A 194 3.27 18.28 -6.54
C LYS A 194 2.87 16.98 -5.81
N TYR A 195 2.33 16.02 -6.55
CA TYR A 195 1.81 14.77 -5.99
C TYR A 195 2.82 13.61 -6.10
N GLY A 196 4.00 13.86 -6.66
CA GLY A 196 5.06 12.87 -6.82
C GLY A 196 4.82 11.86 -7.94
N THR A 197 3.75 12.02 -8.73
CA THR A 197 3.44 11.15 -9.87
C THR A 197 4.44 11.44 -11.00
N PRO A 198 5.20 10.43 -11.48
CA PRO A 198 6.11 10.60 -12.60
C PRO A 198 5.35 10.96 -13.87
N ASP A 199 6.01 11.66 -14.79
CA ASP A 199 5.45 11.89 -16.11
C ASP A 199 5.25 10.58 -16.89
N LYS A 200 4.46 10.64 -17.96
CA LYS A 200 4.06 9.45 -18.72
C LYS A 200 5.28 8.71 -19.25
N GLU A 201 6.27 9.43 -19.78
CA GLU A 201 7.46 8.82 -20.35
C GLU A 201 8.28 8.09 -19.27
N ALA A 202 8.50 8.71 -18.11
CA ALA A 202 9.19 8.11 -16.97
C ALA A 202 8.45 6.89 -16.41
N TYR A 203 7.12 6.96 -16.30
CA TYR A 203 6.28 5.84 -15.83
C TYR A 203 6.44 4.59 -16.71
N PHE A 204 6.38 4.75 -18.03
CA PHE A 204 6.42 3.62 -18.96
C PHE A 204 7.84 3.13 -19.29
N ASN A 205 8.87 3.98 -19.14
CA ASN A 205 10.24 3.59 -19.43
C ASN A 205 10.95 2.90 -18.25
N ASP A 206 10.56 3.18 -17.00
CA ASP A 206 11.18 2.56 -15.84
C ASP A 206 10.47 1.27 -15.41
N ARG A 207 10.57 0.27 -16.29
CA ARG A 207 9.88 -1.02 -16.18
C ARG A 207 10.11 -1.76 -14.85
N ASN A 208 11.26 -1.55 -14.21
CA ASN A 208 11.63 -2.26 -12.98
C ASN A 208 11.10 -1.60 -11.71
N LEU A 209 10.68 -0.34 -11.74
CA LEU A 209 10.21 0.35 -10.54
C LEU A 209 8.77 0.01 -10.16
N TYR A 210 7.97 -0.46 -11.14
CA TYR A 210 6.51 -0.50 -11.01
C TYR A 210 5.90 -1.87 -11.30
N GLU A 211 6.66 -2.79 -11.92
CA GLU A 211 6.23 -4.17 -12.11
C GLU A 211 6.43 -4.95 -10.81
N ASN A 212 5.41 -4.93 -9.94
CA ASN A 212 5.19 -6.08 -9.05
C ASN A 212 5.10 -7.32 -9.94
N ASN A 213 5.67 -8.44 -9.49
CA ASN A 213 5.48 -9.70 -10.18
C ASN A 213 3.96 -9.93 -10.36
N MET A 214 3.52 -10.16 -11.60
CA MET A 214 2.11 -10.32 -11.93
C MET A 214 1.45 -11.44 -11.10
N GLU A 215 2.23 -12.42 -10.68
CA GLU A 215 1.77 -13.49 -9.80
C GLU A 215 1.43 -12.96 -8.39
N ASP A 216 2.34 -12.22 -7.76
CA ASP A 216 2.13 -11.59 -6.44
C ASP A 216 0.92 -10.64 -6.46
N LEU A 217 0.73 -9.91 -7.57
CA LEU A 217 -0.45 -9.07 -7.76
C LEU A 217 -1.75 -9.88 -7.83
N LYS A 218 -1.75 -11.00 -8.57
CA LYS A 218 -2.94 -11.86 -8.68
C LYS A 218 -3.26 -12.52 -7.35
N GLU A 219 -2.26 -12.94 -6.60
CA GLU A 219 -2.40 -13.48 -5.25
C GLU A 219 -3.03 -12.44 -4.32
N PHE A 220 -2.46 -11.23 -4.28
CA PHE A 220 -3.01 -10.11 -3.51
C PHE A 220 -4.44 -9.76 -3.90
N TYR A 221 -4.74 -9.70 -5.21
CA TYR A 221 -6.11 -9.48 -5.69
C TYR A 221 -7.05 -10.64 -5.30
N GLY A 222 -6.55 -11.87 -5.29
CA GLY A 222 -7.28 -13.04 -4.80
C GLY A 222 -7.62 -12.95 -3.32
N GLN A 223 -6.75 -12.35 -2.50
CA GLN A 223 -7.04 -12.03 -1.10
C GLN A 223 -8.10 -10.93 -1.00
N LEU A 224 -7.97 -9.84 -1.77
CA LEU A 224 -8.98 -8.76 -1.81
C LEU A 224 -10.38 -9.25 -2.19
N LYS A 225 -10.49 -10.25 -3.07
CA LYS A 225 -11.79 -10.84 -3.46
C LYS A 225 -12.52 -11.54 -2.31
N GLN A 226 -11.79 -12.01 -1.31
CA GLN A 226 -12.37 -12.71 -0.15
C GLN A 226 -12.93 -11.71 0.86
N LEU A 227 -12.54 -10.44 0.77
CA LEU A 227 -13.04 -9.38 1.63
C LEU A 227 -14.43 -8.95 1.19
N THR A 228 -15.29 -8.75 2.19
CA THR A 228 -16.66 -8.27 2.03
C THR A 228 -16.90 -6.94 2.73
N LEU A 229 -15.95 -6.49 3.55
CA LEU A 229 -16.07 -5.29 4.36
C LEU A 229 -14.85 -4.39 4.15
N PHE A 230 -15.11 -3.14 3.81
CA PHE A 230 -14.13 -2.08 3.70
C PHE A 230 -14.52 -0.94 4.65
N THR A 231 -13.53 -0.23 5.19
CA THR A 231 -13.79 1.01 5.92
C THR A 231 -13.25 2.17 5.11
N GLU A 232 -14.15 3.04 4.67
CA GLU A 232 -13.79 4.28 4.02
C GLU A 232 -13.75 5.41 5.05
N VAL A 233 -12.65 6.17 5.05
CA VAL A 233 -12.51 7.37 5.89
C VAL A 233 -12.20 8.55 4.99
N GLN A 234 -13.11 9.52 4.96
CA GLN A 234 -12.92 10.76 4.21
C GLN A 234 -12.45 11.89 5.13
N PHE A 235 -11.53 12.68 4.61
CA PHE A 235 -10.96 13.85 5.25
C PHE A 235 -11.11 15.05 4.33
N ALA A 236 -11.64 16.14 4.88
CA ALA A 236 -11.73 17.41 4.20
C ALA A 236 -10.92 18.46 4.97
N THR A 237 -9.90 19.00 4.31
CA THR A 237 -9.14 20.15 4.82
C THR A 237 -9.45 21.38 3.97
N ASN A 238 -8.96 22.56 4.37
CA ASN A 238 -9.11 23.78 3.57
C ASN A 238 -8.38 23.72 2.22
N GLU A 239 -7.44 22.78 2.05
CA GLU A 239 -6.56 22.70 0.88
C GLU A 239 -6.84 21.47 0.01
N GLU A 240 -7.18 20.32 0.62
CA GLU A 240 -7.35 19.04 -0.06
C GLU A 240 -8.44 18.19 0.60
N GLU A 241 -9.19 17.44 -0.23
CA GLU A 241 -10.05 16.34 0.18
C GLU A 241 -9.35 15.02 -0.16
N TYR A 242 -9.25 14.10 0.79
CA TYR A 242 -8.67 12.77 0.57
C TYR A 242 -9.48 11.68 1.27
N ALA A 243 -9.38 10.46 0.77
CA ALA A 243 -10.05 9.29 1.32
C ALA A 243 -9.05 8.15 1.54
N LEU A 244 -9.26 7.39 2.61
CA LEU A 244 -8.55 6.15 2.91
C LEU A 244 -9.52 4.98 2.83
N ILE A 245 -9.20 3.98 2.02
CA ILE A 245 -9.87 2.68 2.01
C ILE A 245 -9.04 1.72 2.84
N ASN A 246 -9.53 1.40 4.03
CA ASN A 246 -8.89 0.49 4.97
C ASN A 246 -9.49 -0.91 4.82
N PHE A 247 -8.61 -1.91 4.79
CA PHE A 247 -8.98 -3.31 4.72
C PHE A 247 -7.94 -4.19 5.42
N GLU A 248 -8.41 -5.34 5.91
CA GLU A 248 -7.59 -6.30 6.66
C GLU A 248 -7.43 -7.57 5.84
N ILE A 249 -6.21 -8.10 5.77
CA ILE A 249 -5.87 -9.36 5.09
C ILE A 249 -5.28 -10.28 6.14
N GLU A 250 -5.73 -11.54 6.20
CA GLU A 250 -5.44 -12.50 7.28
C GLU A 250 -3.93 -12.70 7.58
N ASP A 251 -3.06 -12.45 6.59
CA ASP A 251 -1.60 -12.66 6.70
C ASP A 251 -0.78 -11.38 6.94
N LYS A 252 -1.41 -10.25 7.30
CA LYS A 252 -0.69 -8.99 7.58
C LYS A 252 -0.98 -8.47 8.99
N ASP A 253 0.10 -8.12 9.70
CA ASP A 253 0.05 -7.59 11.07
C ASP A 253 -0.60 -6.19 11.19
N TRP A 254 -0.84 -5.50 10.08
CA TRP A 254 -1.43 -4.16 10.05
C TRP A 254 -2.47 -4.00 8.95
N PRO A 255 -3.56 -3.24 9.22
CA PRO A 255 -4.55 -2.92 8.20
C PRO A 255 -3.87 -2.17 7.07
N SER A 256 -4.11 -2.62 5.84
CA SER A 256 -3.60 -1.94 4.66
C SER A 256 -4.52 -0.76 4.36
N SER A 257 -3.93 0.40 4.10
CA SER A 257 -4.69 1.61 3.75
C SER A 257 -4.38 1.99 2.31
N PHE A 258 -5.42 2.28 1.53
CA PHE A 258 -5.28 2.76 0.16
C PHE A 258 -5.74 4.21 0.07
N ARG A 259 -4.88 5.11 -0.40
CA ARG A 259 -5.14 6.55 -0.41
C ARG A 259 -5.59 7.08 -1.78
N LEU A 260 -6.70 7.82 -1.75
CA LEU A 260 -7.23 8.60 -2.87
C LEU A 260 -7.26 10.08 -2.50
N ILE A 261 -7.09 10.96 -3.48
CA ILE A 261 -7.15 12.41 -3.34
C ILE A 261 -8.16 12.92 -4.38
N LYS A 262 -9.03 13.83 -3.98
CA LYS A 262 -9.94 14.49 -4.90
C LYS A 262 -9.20 15.58 -5.65
N ASP A 263 -9.19 15.46 -6.97
CA ASP A 263 -8.58 16.46 -7.84
C ASP A 263 -9.37 17.77 -7.75
N PRO A 264 -8.76 18.89 -7.33
CA PRO A 264 -9.45 20.17 -7.18
C PRO A 264 -9.93 20.75 -8.52
N ASP A 265 -9.31 20.39 -9.64
CA ASP A 265 -9.65 20.96 -10.95
C ASP A 265 -10.84 20.24 -11.60
N THR A 266 -10.91 18.91 -11.44
CA THR A 266 -11.94 18.07 -12.06
C THR A 266 -13.04 17.62 -11.10
N ASN A 267 -12.81 17.77 -9.79
CA ASN A 267 -13.68 17.27 -8.70
C ASN A 267 -13.92 15.76 -8.79
N VAL A 268 -12.89 15.02 -9.22
CA VAL A 268 -12.89 13.55 -9.40
C VAL A 268 -11.90 12.93 -8.41
N TRP A 269 -12.26 11.78 -7.83
CA TRP A 269 -11.33 11.01 -7.02
C TRP A 269 -10.23 10.37 -7.88
N LYS A 270 -8.98 10.59 -7.48
CA LYS A 270 -7.79 10.07 -8.14
C LYS A 270 -6.93 9.32 -7.14
N VAL A 271 -6.18 8.35 -7.65
CA VAL A 271 -5.30 7.50 -6.84
C VAL A 271 -4.02 8.28 -6.53
N GLN A 272 -3.58 8.28 -5.27
CA GLN A 272 -2.27 8.85 -4.93
C GLN A 272 -1.15 8.00 -5.53
N TRP A 273 -0.05 8.63 -5.96
CA TRP A 273 1.16 7.90 -6.29
C TRP A 273 1.66 7.05 -5.11
N MET A 274 1.89 5.76 -5.34
CA MET A 274 2.15 4.75 -4.30
C MET A 274 1.03 4.72 -3.24
N PRO A 275 -0.18 4.27 -3.63
CA PRO A 275 -1.38 4.48 -2.84
C PRO A 275 -1.49 3.58 -1.60
N LEU A 276 -0.78 2.45 -1.57
CA LEU A 276 -0.77 1.53 -0.45
C LEU A 276 0.21 2.02 0.64
N GLN A 277 -0.28 2.12 1.87
CA GLN A 277 0.48 2.50 3.08
C GLN A 277 0.42 1.42 4.15
#